data_AF-A0A9X3MXY5-F1
#
_entry.id   AF-A0A9X3MXY5-F1
#
_cell.length_a   1.000
_cell.length_b   1.000
_cell.length_c   1.000
_cell.angle_alpha   90.00
_cell.angle_beta   90.00
_cell.angle_gamma   90.00
#
_symmetry.space_group_name_H-M   'P 1'
#
loop_
_entity.id
_entity.type
_entity.pdbx_description
1 polymer ?
#
loop_
_entity_poly.entity_id
_entity_poly.type
_entity_poly.pdbx_seq_one_letter_code
_entity_poly.pdbx_strand_id
1 'polypeptide(L)'
;MTRWTRETIIEKILEWNVRFGEPPCSADWNPSLARWRAQEWRIERYRDGIWPSTNAAKRPFDGSFDAAVRAAGLEPHRSGPRRRPAGVARPAMEQREPQAPRSVDEALLESSERIRTMERRIASLEREVAAAERRADRAEDQLGDARVRARRAGERERRARGARERVQVVEREAGEQVEMLTADANARVRAAYDQAQAAVADTHEARRAARAAEVRAADAEARARAAERLLAEASTDSAAVGAAMSAARASEERAAAAERRARELATLVCGEPRQLTRGELARLREAGPTGPAVMANALRTLHKARAAGDRRGLTDALGDVASAAVGWRDRL
;
A
#
# COMPACT_ATOMS: atom_id res chain seq x y z
N MET A 1 33.23 2.89 -54.05
CA MET A 1 34.70 2.92 -54.29
C MET A 1 35.39 3.02 -52.94
N THR A 2 36.18 2.03 -52.56
CA THR A 2 36.98 2.08 -51.32
C THR A 2 38.02 3.18 -51.44
N ARG A 3 38.00 4.15 -50.53
CA ARG A 3 38.99 5.25 -50.50
C ARG A 3 40.24 4.74 -49.79
N TRP A 4 41.33 4.60 -50.52
CA TRP A 4 42.62 4.16 -49.99
C TRP A 4 43.33 5.31 -49.27
N THR A 5 43.25 5.37 -47.94
CA THR A 5 44.03 6.30 -47.13
C THR A 5 45.39 5.71 -46.77
N ARG A 6 46.27 6.53 -46.21
CA ARG A 6 47.60 6.11 -45.75
C ARG A 6 47.50 4.95 -44.74
N GLU A 7 46.56 5.04 -43.82
CA GLU A 7 46.29 4.07 -42.76
C GLU A 7 45.74 2.76 -43.33
N THR A 8 44.75 2.83 -44.25
CA THR A 8 44.20 1.62 -44.90
C THR A 8 45.24 0.89 -45.73
N ILE A 9 46.19 1.60 -46.34
CA ILE A 9 47.29 0.95 -47.08
C ILE A 9 48.23 0.24 -46.09
N ILE A 10 48.58 0.87 -44.96
CA ILE A 10 49.40 0.22 -43.91
C ILE A 10 48.70 -1.05 -43.40
N GLU A 11 47.41 -0.97 -43.10
CA GLU A 11 46.59 -2.11 -42.68
C GLU A 11 46.63 -3.24 -43.72
N LYS A 12 46.46 -2.92 -45.01
CA LYS A 12 46.53 -3.93 -46.09
C LYS A 12 47.91 -4.52 -46.31
N ILE A 13 48.97 -3.75 -46.08
CA ILE A 13 50.35 -4.28 -46.11
C ILE A 13 50.55 -5.28 -44.97
N LEU A 14 50.06 -4.96 -43.77
CA LEU A 14 50.11 -5.87 -42.62
C LEU A 14 49.26 -7.12 -42.85
N GLU A 15 48.03 -6.97 -43.35
CA GLU A 15 47.14 -8.09 -43.69
C GLU A 15 47.77 -9.00 -44.75
N TRP A 16 48.40 -8.43 -45.78
CA TRP A 16 49.14 -9.19 -46.78
C TRP A 16 50.27 -10.01 -46.14
N ASN A 17 51.07 -9.38 -45.28
CA ASN A 17 52.19 -10.03 -44.61
C ASN A 17 51.72 -11.14 -43.66
N VAL A 18 50.63 -10.94 -42.93
CA VAL A 18 50.00 -11.96 -42.08
C VAL A 18 49.51 -13.14 -42.94
N ARG A 19 48.91 -12.87 -44.10
CA ARG A 19 48.32 -13.90 -44.96
C ARG A 19 49.36 -14.72 -45.73
N PHE A 20 50.42 -14.08 -46.23
CA PHE A 20 51.39 -14.71 -47.14
C PHE A 20 52.79 -14.87 -46.55
N GLY A 21 53.03 -14.41 -45.32
CA GLY A 21 54.29 -14.56 -44.60
C GLY A 21 55.44 -13.66 -45.07
N GLU A 22 55.18 -12.77 -46.03
CA GLU A 22 56.18 -11.86 -46.61
C GLU A 22 55.56 -10.50 -46.96
N PRO A 23 56.31 -9.38 -46.83
CA PRO A 23 55.80 -8.06 -47.19
C PRO A 23 55.50 -8.00 -48.69
N PRO A 24 54.41 -7.36 -49.14
CA PRO A 24 54.13 -7.28 -50.58
C PRO A 24 55.27 -6.57 -51.32
N CYS A 25 55.52 -6.97 -52.57
CA CYS A 25 56.34 -6.21 -53.50
C CYS A 25 55.45 -5.60 -54.61
N SER A 26 55.99 -4.66 -55.39
CA SER A 26 55.19 -3.94 -56.41
C SER A 26 54.50 -4.83 -57.47
N ALA A 27 54.99 -6.06 -57.70
CA ALA A 27 54.37 -7.03 -58.61
C ALA A 27 53.16 -7.75 -58.00
N ASP A 28 53.06 -7.83 -56.67
CA ASP A 28 51.91 -8.42 -55.98
C ASP A 28 50.64 -7.63 -56.19
N TRP A 29 50.75 -6.31 -56.23
CA TRP A 29 49.60 -5.39 -56.37
C TRP A 29 49.45 -4.84 -57.81
N ASN A 30 50.16 -5.44 -58.78
CA ASN A 30 50.09 -5.10 -60.21
C ASN A 30 50.00 -6.37 -61.10
N PRO A 31 48.78 -6.82 -61.45
CA PRO A 31 48.58 -8.01 -62.28
C PRO A 31 49.27 -7.95 -63.65
N SER A 32 49.37 -6.77 -64.26
CA SER A 32 50.05 -6.59 -65.55
C SER A 32 51.55 -6.82 -65.44
N LEU A 33 52.18 -6.32 -64.35
CA LEU A 33 53.60 -6.52 -64.07
C LEU A 33 53.89 -7.98 -63.71
N ALA A 34 53.02 -8.62 -62.93
CA ALA A 34 53.11 -10.05 -62.62
C ALA A 34 53.03 -10.90 -63.90
N ARG A 35 52.10 -10.58 -64.81
CA ARG A 35 51.98 -11.26 -66.12
C ARG A 35 53.22 -11.09 -66.98
N TRP A 36 53.76 -9.88 -67.05
CA TRP A 36 54.99 -9.60 -67.83
C TRP A 36 56.20 -10.37 -67.28
N ARG A 37 56.25 -10.60 -65.95
CA ARG A 37 57.29 -11.42 -65.29
C ARG A 37 57.00 -12.92 -65.30
N ALA A 38 55.92 -13.37 -65.93
CA ALA A 38 55.45 -14.76 -65.90
C ALA A 38 55.27 -15.32 -64.46
N GLN A 39 54.79 -14.48 -63.53
CA GLN A 39 54.55 -14.83 -62.12
C GLN A 39 53.04 -14.92 -61.86
N GLU A 40 52.36 -15.90 -62.44
CA GLU A 40 50.90 -16.03 -62.39
C GLU A 40 50.36 -16.22 -60.96
N TRP A 41 51.11 -16.89 -60.09
CA TRP A 41 50.78 -17.07 -58.67
C TRP A 41 50.59 -15.74 -57.91
N ARG A 42 51.24 -14.64 -58.33
CA ARG A 42 51.01 -13.30 -57.74
C ARG A 42 49.65 -12.72 -58.14
N ILE A 43 49.17 -13.04 -59.35
CA ILE A 43 47.84 -12.63 -59.83
C ILE A 43 46.75 -13.34 -59.03
N GLU A 44 46.96 -14.60 -58.68
CA GLU A 44 46.05 -15.37 -57.83
C GLU A 44 45.97 -14.77 -56.42
N ARG A 45 47.12 -14.49 -55.78
CA ARG A 45 47.15 -13.79 -54.48
C ARG A 45 46.45 -12.43 -54.50
N TYR A 46 46.60 -11.68 -55.60
CA TYR A 46 45.90 -10.41 -55.80
C TYR A 46 44.37 -10.57 -55.96
N ARG A 47 43.89 -11.69 -56.50
CA ARG A 47 42.45 -11.96 -56.64
C ARG A 47 41.81 -12.50 -55.37
N ASP A 48 42.61 -13.09 -54.49
CA ASP A 48 42.20 -13.72 -53.23
C ASP A 48 41.80 -12.72 -52.12
N GLY A 49 41.85 -11.41 -52.39
CA GLY A 49 41.47 -10.37 -51.43
C GLY A 49 41.19 -9.02 -52.07
N ILE A 50 40.77 -8.07 -51.23
CA ILE A 50 40.55 -6.67 -51.64
C ILE A 50 41.84 -5.89 -51.37
N TRP A 51 42.73 -5.88 -52.36
CA TRP A 51 44.01 -5.17 -52.30
C TRP A 51 43.97 -3.87 -53.13
N PRO A 52 44.66 -2.80 -52.70
CA PRO A 52 44.82 -1.62 -53.53
C PRO A 52 45.69 -1.93 -54.75
N SER A 53 45.50 -1.19 -55.84
CA SER A 53 46.45 -1.24 -56.96
C SER A 53 47.80 -0.62 -56.54
N THR A 54 48.90 -1.04 -57.17
CA THR A 54 50.24 -0.50 -56.87
C THR A 54 50.30 1.03 -56.93
N ASN A 55 49.56 1.68 -57.84
CA ASN A 55 49.52 3.15 -57.92
C ASN A 55 48.71 3.79 -56.79
N ALA A 56 47.61 3.16 -56.36
CA ALA A 56 46.83 3.62 -55.21
C ALA A 56 47.65 3.51 -53.92
N ALA A 57 48.41 2.42 -53.77
CA ALA A 57 49.28 2.19 -52.62
C ALA A 57 50.45 3.18 -52.51
N LYS A 58 51.04 3.59 -53.64
CA LYS A 58 52.17 4.53 -53.69
C LYS A 58 51.79 5.97 -53.38
N ARG A 59 50.56 6.38 -53.72
CA ARG A 59 50.15 7.79 -53.73
C ARG A 59 50.29 8.48 -52.36
N PRO A 60 49.94 7.86 -51.21
CA PRO A 60 50.11 8.48 -49.90
C PRO A 60 51.54 8.45 -49.33
N PHE A 61 52.50 7.89 -50.07
CA PHE A 61 53.90 7.69 -49.65
C PHE A 61 54.88 8.24 -50.70
N ASP A 62 54.58 9.44 -51.23
CA ASP A 62 55.43 10.17 -52.17
C ASP A 62 55.82 9.36 -53.43
N GLY A 63 54.92 8.49 -53.88
CA GLY A 63 55.14 7.64 -55.05
C GLY A 63 55.98 6.39 -54.79
N SER A 64 56.42 6.15 -53.56
CA SER A 64 57.30 5.04 -53.20
C SER A 64 56.53 3.90 -52.52
N PHE A 65 56.58 2.71 -53.13
CA PHE A 65 55.96 1.52 -52.55
C PHE A 65 56.76 1.01 -51.36
N ASP A 66 58.09 1.10 -51.43
CA ASP A 66 58.98 0.71 -50.33
C ASP A 66 58.80 1.62 -49.11
N ALA A 67 58.45 2.90 -49.31
CA ALA A 67 58.08 3.79 -48.22
C ALA A 67 56.77 3.36 -47.54
N ALA A 68 55.79 2.86 -48.30
CA ALA A 68 54.56 2.29 -47.73
C ALA A 68 54.84 1.04 -46.89
N VAL A 69 55.72 0.14 -47.38
CA VAL A 69 56.12 -1.06 -46.66
C VAL A 69 56.88 -0.73 -45.38
N ARG A 70 57.81 0.24 -45.42
CA ARG A 70 58.50 0.75 -44.22
C ARG A 70 57.56 1.40 -43.22
N ALA A 71 56.56 2.16 -43.68
CA ALA A 71 55.55 2.76 -42.81
C ALA A 71 54.67 1.73 -42.08
N ALA A 72 54.55 0.52 -42.63
CA ALA A 72 53.93 -0.62 -41.97
C ALA A 72 54.85 -1.36 -41.00
N GLY A 73 56.08 -0.87 -40.77
CA GLY A 73 57.06 -1.51 -39.88
C GLY A 73 57.70 -2.78 -40.47
N LEU A 74 57.60 -2.99 -41.79
CA LEU A 74 58.18 -4.14 -42.49
C LEU A 74 59.39 -3.73 -43.32
N GLU A 75 60.34 -4.66 -43.50
CA GLU A 75 61.51 -4.44 -44.35
C GLU A 75 61.16 -4.71 -45.83
N PRO A 76 61.35 -3.75 -46.76
CA PRO A 76 61.05 -3.96 -48.16
C PRO A 76 61.91 -5.07 -48.80
N HIS A 77 61.33 -5.78 -49.75
CA HIS A 77 62.04 -6.80 -50.52
C HIS A 77 63.30 -6.23 -51.20
N ARG A 78 64.46 -6.85 -50.96
CA ARG A 78 65.69 -6.51 -51.68
C ARG A 78 65.45 -6.70 -53.18
N SER A 79 65.70 -5.65 -53.96
CA SER A 79 65.63 -5.73 -55.42
C SER A 79 66.59 -6.83 -55.90
N GLY A 80 66.04 -7.92 -56.44
CA GLY A 80 66.84 -9.01 -56.97
C GLY A 80 67.76 -8.57 -58.13
N PRO A 81 68.73 -9.40 -58.52
CA PRO A 81 69.70 -9.07 -59.57
C PRO A 81 68.98 -8.62 -60.85
N ARG A 82 69.28 -7.41 -61.35
CA ARG A 82 68.77 -6.91 -62.64
C ARG A 82 69.18 -7.90 -63.74
N ARG A 83 68.24 -8.69 -64.27
CA ARG A 83 68.52 -9.58 -65.39
C ARG A 83 68.52 -8.80 -66.71
N ARG A 84 69.69 -8.84 -67.36
CA ARG A 84 70.10 -8.40 -68.72
C ARG A 84 70.67 -6.98 -68.86
N PRO A 85 71.91 -6.82 -69.35
CA PRO A 85 72.40 -5.54 -69.86
C PRO A 85 71.62 -5.14 -71.12
N ALA A 86 71.41 -3.84 -71.31
CA ALA A 86 70.77 -3.28 -72.50
C ALA A 86 71.58 -3.65 -73.77
N GLY A 87 70.94 -4.27 -74.77
CA GLY A 87 71.59 -4.53 -76.07
C GLY A 87 71.11 -5.75 -76.89
N VAL A 88 70.29 -6.66 -76.34
CA VAL A 88 69.85 -7.85 -77.09
C VAL A 88 68.50 -7.60 -77.77
N ALA A 89 68.52 -7.36 -79.08
CA ALA A 89 67.36 -7.09 -79.92
C ALA A 89 66.42 -8.32 -80.09
N ARG A 90 65.13 -8.03 -80.29
CA ARG A 90 64.05 -8.99 -80.54
C ARG A 90 64.23 -9.64 -81.93
N PRO A 91 63.85 -10.91 -82.17
CA PRO A 91 63.90 -11.52 -83.51
C PRO A 91 63.01 -10.76 -84.50
N ALA A 92 63.48 -10.59 -85.73
CA ALA A 92 62.77 -9.93 -86.83
C ALA A 92 61.51 -10.72 -87.23
N MET A 93 60.35 -10.07 -87.32
CA MET A 93 59.19 -10.65 -87.98
C MET A 93 59.40 -10.63 -89.49
N GLU A 94 59.24 -11.78 -90.14
CA GLU A 94 59.27 -11.91 -91.60
C GLU A 94 58.13 -11.10 -92.26
N GLN A 95 58.50 -10.26 -93.24
CA GLN A 95 57.55 -9.55 -94.08
C GLN A 95 56.91 -10.52 -95.08
N ARG A 96 55.59 -10.46 -95.19
CA ARG A 96 54.76 -11.31 -96.07
C ARG A 96 54.95 -10.91 -97.53
N GLU A 97 55.22 -11.88 -98.41
CA GLU A 97 55.42 -11.65 -99.84
C GLU A 97 54.18 -11.11 -100.58
N PRO A 98 54.35 -10.36 -101.68
CA PRO A 98 53.26 -9.78 -102.48
C PRO A 98 52.60 -10.83 -103.38
N GLN A 99 51.27 -11.00 -103.28
CA GLN A 99 50.48 -11.85 -104.17
C GLN A 99 50.29 -11.22 -105.56
N ALA A 100 50.42 -12.03 -106.61
CA ALA A 100 50.20 -11.63 -108.00
C ALA A 100 48.74 -11.21 -108.29
N PRO A 101 48.50 -10.27 -109.24
CA PRO A 101 47.17 -9.73 -109.50
C PRO A 101 46.25 -10.78 -110.15
N ARG A 102 45.10 -11.03 -109.51
CA ARG A 102 44.02 -11.86 -110.06
C ARG A 102 43.25 -11.11 -111.14
N SER A 103 42.62 -11.85 -112.05
CA SER A 103 41.65 -11.34 -113.03
C SER A 103 40.53 -10.54 -112.34
N VAL A 104 40.21 -9.36 -112.87
CA VAL A 104 39.21 -8.45 -112.28
C VAL A 104 37.82 -9.10 -112.20
N ASP A 105 37.43 -9.92 -113.19
CA ASP A 105 36.11 -10.56 -113.22
C ASP A 105 35.96 -11.66 -112.16
N GLU A 106 37.02 -12.43 -111.92
CA GLU A 106 37.05 -13.44 -110.86
C GLU A 106 37.01 -12.78 -109.47
N ALA A 107 37.72 -11.66 -109.30
CA ALA A 107 37.69 -10.86 -108.08
C ALA A 107 36.29 -10.24 -107.81
N LEU A 108 35.55 -9.84 -108.85
CA LEU A 108 34.19 -9.29 -108.71
C LEU A 108 33.15 -10.36 -108.36
N LEU A 109 33.27 -11.56 -108.92
CA LEU A 109 32.42 -12.71 -108.55
C LEU A 109 32.68 -13.17 -107.11
N GLU A 110 33.96 -13.33 -106.74
CA GLU A 110 34.35 -13.69 -105.36
C GLU A 110 33.89 -12.61 -104.36
N SER A 111 33.98 -11.33 -104.74
CA SER A 111 33.45 -10.21 -103.95
C SER A 111 31.93 -10.30 -103.78
N SER A 112 31.20 -10.59 -104.87
CA SER A 112 29.73 -10.71 -104.84
C SER A 112 29.26 -11.88 -103.96
N GLU A 113 29.96 -13.02 -104.03
CA GLU A 113 29.67 -14.17 -103.15
C GLU A 113 29.99 -13.90 -101.68
N ARG A 114 31.09 -13.18 -101.42
CA ARG A 114 31.42 -12.72 -100.07
C ARG A 114 30.34 -11.79 -99.53
N ILE A 115 29.86 -10.83 -100.34
CA ILE A 115 28.75 -9.94 -99.96
C ILE A 115 27.50 -10.76 -99.61
N ARG A 116 27.05 -11.66 -100.50
CA ARG A 116 25.88 -12.51 -100.23
C ARG A 116 26.04 -13.38 -98.97
N THR A 117 27.26 -13.84 -98.70
CA THR A 117 27.55 -14.63 -97.50
C THR A 117 27.56 -13.77 -96.24
N MET A 118 28.06 -12.53 -96.33
CA MET A 118 27.96 -11.54 -95.26
C MET A 118 26.51 -11.14 -95.01
N GLU A 119 25.71 -10.88 -96.05
CA GLU A 119 24.27 -10.57 -95.94
C GLU A 119 23.50 -11.71 -95.25
N ARG A 120 23.75 -12.96 -95.64
CA ARG A 120 23.17 -14.13 -94.97
C ARG A 120 23.57 -14.20 -93.49
N ARG A 121 24.83 -13.90 -93.17
CA ARG A 121 25.32 -13.85 -91.79
C ARG A 121 24.69 -12.70 -91.00
N ILE A 122 24.55 -11.52 -91.60
CA ILE A 122 23.87 -10.36 -91.00
C ILE A 122 22.42 -10.71 -90.71
N ALA A 123 21.68 -11.23 -91.69
CA ALA A 123 20.29 -11.64 -91.49
C ALA A 123 20.14 -12.76 -90.43
N SER A 124 21.13 -13.65 -90.29
CA SER A 124 21.16 -14.63 -89.20
C SER A 124 21.35 -13.95 -87.83
N LEU A 125 22.33 -13.04 -87.73
CA LEU A 125 22.60 -12.30 -86.51
C LEU A 125 21.42 -11.40 -86.11
N GLU A 126 20.75 -10.75 -87.06
CA GLU A 126 19.53 -9.96 -86.81
C GLU A 126 18.41 -10.82 -86.23
N ARG A 127 18.19 -12.03 -86.77
CA ARG A 127 17.22 -12.98 -86.21
C ARG A 127 17.59 -13.44 -84.81
N GLU A 128 18.87 -13.70 -84.55
CA GLU A 128 19.38 -14.09 -83.24
C GLU A 128 19.22 -12.96 -82.21
N VAL A 129 19.54 -11.72 -82.59
CA VAL A 129 19.37 -10.52 -81.76
C VAL A 129 17.89 -10.32 -81.45
N ALA A 130 17.01 -10.33 -82.45
CA ALA A 130 15.56 -10.20 -82.23
C ALA A 130 15.00 -11.32 -81.34
N ALA A 131 15.55 -12.54 -81.43
CA ALA A 131 15.17 -13.64 -80.54
C ALA A 131 15.75 -13.50 -79.13
N ALA A 132 16.90 -12.85 -78.97
CA ALA A 132 17.48 -12.51 -77.67
C ALA A 132 16.69 -11.38 -76.99
N GLU A 133 16.30 -10.34 -77.72
CA GLU A 133 15.45 -9.24 -77.23
C GLU A 133 14.12 -9.76 -76.71
N ARG A 134 13.40 -10.57 -77.51
CA ARG A 134 12.15 -11.19 -77.04
C ARG A 134 12.32 -12.10 -75.82
N ARG A 135 13.51 -12.69 -75.61
CA ARG A 135 13.81 -13.45 -74.39
C ARG A 135 14.09 -12.53 -73.21
N ALA A 136 14.76 -11.40 -73.44
CA ALA A 136 14.99 -10.38 -72.44
C ALA A 136 13.67 -9.76 -71.96
N ASP A 137 12.79 -9.35 -72.88
CA ASP A 137 11.47 -8.79 -72.54
C ASP A 137 10.66 -9.76 -71.66
N ARG A 138 10.59 -11.05 -72.05
CA ARG A 138 9.92 -12.08 -71.24
C ARG A 138 10.55 -12.25 -69.85
N ALA A 139 11.88 -12.13 -69.75
CA ALA A 139 12.55 -12.21 -68.47
C ALA A 139 12.25 -10.98 -67.60
N GLU A 140 12.17 -9.79 -68.19
CA GLU A 140 11.77 -8.57 -67.51
C GLU A 140 10.33 -8.64 -66.99
N ASP A 141 9.39 -9.14 -67.80
CA ASP A 141 8.00 -9.37 -67.40
C ASP A 141 7.92 -10.36 -66.22
N GLN A 142 8.65 -11.48 -66.30
CA GLN A 142 8.72 -12.46 -65.22
C GLN A 142 9.29 -11.88 -63.92
N LEU A 143 10.31 -11.02 -64.02
CA LEU A 143 10.88 -10.31 -62.87
C LEU A 143 9.90 -9.28 -62.31
N GLY A 144 9.14 -8.59 -63.18
CA GLY A 144 8.06 -7.69 -62.80
C GLY A 144 6.99 -8.41 -61.99
N ASP A 145 6.49 -9.52 -62.50
CA ASP A 145 5.50 -10.38 -61.83
C ASP A 145 6.03 -10.93 -60.51
N ALA A 146 7.29 -11.38 -60.47
CA ALA A 146 7.93 -11.85 -59.25
C ALA A 146 8.00 -10.76 -58.18
N ARG A 147 8.35 -9.52 -58.57
CA ARG A 147 8.37 -8.36 -57.64
C ARG A 147 6.97 -8.03 -57.12
N VAL A 148 5.94 -8.05 -57.97
CA VAL A 148 4.54 -7.82 -57.55
C VAL A 148 4.08 -8.90 -56.57
N ARG A 149 4.37 -10.18 -56.84
CA ARG A 149 4.05 -11.27 -55.92
C ARG A 149 4.77 -11.13 -54.58
N ALA A 150 6.06 -10.81 -54.60
CA ALA A 150 6.85 -10.57 -53.38
C ALA A 150 6.29 -9.41 -52.55
N ARG A 151 5.89 -8.31 -53.20
CA ARG A 151 5.25 -7.17 -52.52
C ARG A 151 3.93 -7.56 -51.86
N ARG A 152 3.06 -8.28 -52.57
CA ARG A 152 1.78 -8.77 -52.04
C ARG A 152 1.98 -9.75 -50.87
N ALA A 153 3.00 -10.62 -50.95
CA ALA A 153 3.35 -11.52 -49.85
C ALA A 153 3.80 -10.73 -48.60
N GLY A 154 4.69 -9.76 -48.77
CA GLY A 154 5.14 -8.90 -47.68
C GLY A 154 4.01 -8.05 -47.06
N GLU A 155 3.04 -7.60 -47.84
CA GLU A 155 1.85 -6.90 -47.33
C GLU A 155 0.93 -7.83 -46.52
N ARG A 156 0.78 -9.10 -46.94
CA ARG A 156 0.03 -10.10 -46.16
C ARG A 156 0.73 -10.40 -44.83
N GLU A 157 2.05 -10.53 -44.86
CA GLU A 157 2.85 -10.76 -43.65
C GLU A 157 2.75 -9.59 -42.67
N ARG A 158 2.88 -8.34 -43.15
CA ARG A 158 2.70 -7.14 -42.30
C ARG A 158 1.31 -7.08 -41.69
N ARG A 159 0.26 -7.40 -42.45
CA ARG A 159 -1.12 -7.46 -41.93
C ARG A 159 -1.29 -8.55 -40.89
N ALA A 160 -0.74 -9.74 -41.12
CA ALA A 160 -0.77 -10.84 -40.15
C ALA A 160 -0.01 -10.49 -38.87
N ARG A 161 1.17 -9.86 -38.99
CA ARG A 161 1.95 -9.38 -37.85
C ARG A 161 1.19 -8.32 -37.05
N GLY A 162 0.66 -7.30 -37.72
CA GLY A 162 -0.15 -6.27 -37.07
C GLY A 162 -1.44 -6.83 -36.43
N ALA A 163 -2.04 -7.89 -36.99
CA ALA A 163 -3.16 -8.57 -36.36
C ALA A 163 -2.74 -9.31 -35.08
N ARG A 164 -1.60 -10.00 -35.08
CA ARG A 164 -1.05 -10.66 -33.88
C ARG A 164 -0.67 -9.66 -32.80
N GLU A 165 -0.05 -8.54 -33.17
CA GLU A 165 0.28 -7.46 -32.24
C GLU A 165 -0.99 -6.89 -31.58
N ARG A 166 -2.06 -6.65 -32.35
CA ARG A 166 -3.35 -6.22 -31.78
C ARG A 166 -3.95 -7.26 -30.83
N VAL A 167 -3.90 -8.55 -31.17
CA VAL A 167 -4.38 -9.62 -30.29
C VAL A 167 -3.57 -9.65 -28.99
N GLN A 168 -2.24 -9.54 -29.06
CA GLN A 168 -1.38 -9.50 -27.87
C GLN A 168 -1.65 -8.29 -26.97
N VAL A 169 -1.95 -7.13 -27.55
CA VAL A 169 -2.34 -5.94 -26.77
C VAL A 169 -3.67 -6.19 -26.05
N VAL A 170 -4.68 -6.70 -26.76
CA VAL A 170 -5.98 -7.03 -26.16
C VAL A 170 -5.87 -8.11 -25.09
N GLU A 171 -5.05 -9.15 -25.30
CA GLU A 171 -4.80 -10.19 -24.30
C GLU A 171 -4.11 -9.63 -23.04
N ARG A 172 -3.15 -8.71 -23.21
CA ARG A 172 -2.50 -8.05 -22.08
C ARG A 172 -3.48 -7.17 -21.30
N GLU A 173 -4.25 -6.33 -21.99
CA GLU A 173 -5.26 -5.47 -21.37
C GLU A 173 -6.34 -6.28 -20.66
N ALA A 174 -6.79 -7.40 -21.26
CA ALA A 174 -7.72 -8.32 -20.64
C ALA A 174 -7.12 -8.99 -19.39
N GLY A 175 -5.84 -9.39 -19.44
CA GLY A 175 -5.11 -9.92 -18.29
C GLY A 175 -5.04 -8.91 -17.13
N GLU A 176 -4.66 -7.66 -17.42
CA GLU A 176 -4.60 -6.57 -16.44
C GLU A 176 -5.99 -6.28 -15.82
N GLN A 177 -7.06 -6.30 -16.62
CA GLN A 177 -8.42 -6.13 -16.11
C GLN A 177 -8.85 -7.28 -15.20
N VAL A 178 -8.54 -8.52 -15.55
CA VAL A 178 -8.85 -9.71 -14.73
C VAL A 178 -8.07 -9.66 -13.41
N GLU A 179 -6.79 -9.29 -13.43
CA GLU A 179 -5.99 -9.12 -12.22
C GLU A 179 -6.56 -8.02 -11.31
N MET A 180 -6.96 -6.87 -11.88
CA MET A 180 -7.57 -5.78 -11.12
C MET A 180 -8.90 -6.20 -10.48
N LEU A 181 -9.78 -6.88 -11.22
CA LEU A 181 -11.05 -7.38 -10.70
C LEU A 181 -10.85 -8.44 -9.62
N THR A 182 -9.84 -9.29 -9.76
CA THR A 182 -9.49 -10.31 -8.77
C THR A 182 -8.94 -9.66 -7.50
N ALA A 183 -8.10 -8.63 -7.62
CA ALA A 183 -7.60 -7.87 -6.48
C ALA A 183 -8.72 -7.15 -5.72
N ASP A 184 -9.66 -6.52 -6.43
CA ASP A 184 -10.84 -5.87 -5.83
C ASP A 184 -11.76 -6.89 -5.12
N ALA A 185 -12.04 -8.03 -5.77
CA ALA A 185 -12.81 -9.11 -5.15
C ALA A 185 -12.16 -9.61 -3.85
N ASN A 186 -10.84 -9.83 -3.86
CA ASN A 186 -10.09 -10.24 -2.67
C ASN A 186 -10.11 -9.17 -1.57
N ALA A 187 -10.03 -7.89 -1.93
CA ALA A 187 -10.15 -6.79 -0.97
C ALA A 187 -11.52 -6.77 -0.29
N ARG A 188 -12.61 -6.97 -1.05
CA ARG A 188 -13.97 -7.04 -0.51
C ARG A 188 -14.17 -8.24 0.42
N VAL A 189 -13.62 -9.41 0.08
CA VAL A 189 -13.67 -10.60 0.93
C VAL A 189 -12.94 -10.36 2.27
N ARG A 190 -11.76 -9.72 2.25
CA ARG A 190 -11.03 -9.36 3.47
C ARG A 190 -11.83 -8.37 4.32
N ALA A 191 -12.38 -7.32 3.71
CA ALA A 191 -13.20 -6.35 4.43
C ALA A 191 -14.44 -7.00 5.08
N ALA A 192 -15.12 -7.91 4.38
CA ALA A 192 -16.25 -8.65 4.93
C ALA A 192 -15.83 -9.57 6.09
N TYR A 193 -14.67 -10.21 5.98
CA TYR A 193 -14.12 -11.04 7.05
C TYR A 193 -13.77 -10.21 8.29
N ASP A 194 -13.13 -9.06 8.11
CA ASP A 194 -12.78 -8.14 9.22
C ASP A 194 -14.03 -7.60 9.91
N GLN A 195 -15.07 -7.25 9.14
CA GLN A 195 -16.37 -6.85 9.69
C GLN A 195 -17.03 -7.97 10.51
N ALA A 196 -16.96 -9.22 10.03
CA ALA A 196 -17.50 -10.36 10.76
C ALA A 196 -16.73 -10.61 12.08
N GLN A 197 -15.40 -10.48 12.06
CA GLN A 197 -14.57 -10.60 13.26
C GLN A 197 -14.87 -9.50 14.28
N ALA A 198 -15.04 -8.25 13.83
CA ALA A 198 -15.43 -7.14 14.69
C ALA A 198 -16.80 -7.39 15.34
N ALA A 199 -17.80 -7.81 14.56
CA ALA A 199 -19.13 -8.13 15.10
C ALA A 199 -19.09 -9.26 16.15
N VAL A 200 -18.27 -10.30 15.92
CA VAL A 200 -18.06 -11.37 16.92
C VAL A 200 -17.44 -10.81 18.20
N ALA A 201 -16.40 -9.97 18.09
CA ALA A 201 -15.78 -9.33 19.24
C ALA A 201 -16.78 -8.46 20.04
N ASP A 202 -17.61 -7.66 19.35
CA ASP A 202 -18.66 -6.84 19.96
C ASP A 202 -19.67 -7.71 20.72
N THR A 203 -20.09 -8.85 20.14
CA THR A 203 -21.00 -9.76 20.85
C THR A 203 -20.38 -10.38 22.10
N HIS A 204 -19.07 -10.67 22.07
CA HIS A 204 -18.35 -11.16 23.24
C HIS A 204 -18.23 -10.09 24.33
N GLU A 205 -17.96 -8.84 23.95
CA GLU A 205 -17.92 -7.72 24.87
C GLU A 205 -19.30 -7.45 25.50
N ALA A 206 -20.36 -7.44 24.69
CA ALA A 206 -21.73 -7.29 25.17
C ALA A 206 -22.10 -8.40 26.18
N ARG A 207 -21.72 -9.66 25.92
CA ARG A 207 -21.94 -10.77 26.86
C ARG A 207 -21.14 -10.61 28.15
N ARG A 208 -19.90 -10.12 28.09
CA ARG A 208 -19.10 -9.82 29.30
C ARG A 208 -19.74 -8.71 30.12
N ALA A 209 -20.19 -7.64 29.47
CA ALA A 209 -20.88 -6.53 30.12
C ALA A 209 -22.19 -6.97 30.78
N ALA A 210 -22.98 -7.81 30.09
CA ALA A 210 -24.22 -8.38 30.64
C ALA A 210 -23.95 -9.22 31.90
N ARG A 211 -22.97 -10.14 31.85
CA ARG A 211 -22.57 -10.94 33.03
C ARG A 211 -22.09 -10.06 34.19
N ALA A 212 -21.32 -9.02 33.91
CA ALA A 212 -20.87 -8.08 34.93
C ALA A 212 -22.04 -7.27 35.54
N ALA A 213 -23.09 -6.98 34.76
CA ALA A 213 -24.30 -6.36 35.26
C ALA A 213 -25.11 -7.33 36.14
N GLU A 214 -25.25 -8.60 35.74
CA GLU A 214 -25.90 -9.65 36.54
C GLU A 214 -25.20 -9.85 37.89
N VAL A 215 -23.87 -9.90 37.92
CA VAL A 215 -23.10 -10.02 39.16
C VAL A 215 -23.33 -8.82 40.08
N ARG A 216 -23.35 -7.60 39.53
CA ARG A 216 -23.64 -6.38 40.31
C ARG A 216 -25.07 -6.36 40.84
N ALA A 217 -26.04 -6.84 40.06
CA ALA A 217 -27.43 -6.96 40.50
C ALA A 217 -27.57 -7.97 41.64
N ALA A 218 -26.94 -9.14 41.51
CA ALA A 218 -26.94 -10.18 42.56
C ALA A 218 -26.28 -9.67 43.86
N ASP A 219 -25.18 -8.93 43.77
CA ASP A 219 -24.54 -8.30 44.92
C ASP A 219 -25.45 -7.23 45.58
N ALA A 220 -26.11 -6.40 44.78
CA ALA A 220 -27.06 -5.41 45.28
C ALA A 220 -28.26 -6.08 46.00
N GLU A 221 -28.81 -7.16 45.45
CA GLU A 221 -29.86 -7.95 46.09
C GLU A 221 -29.38 -8.58 47.40
N ALA A 222 -28.16 -9.14 47.43
CA ALA A 222 -27.58 -9.71 48.65
C ALA A 222 -27.42 -8.64 49.76
N ARG A 223 -26.97 -7.44 49.38
CA ARG A 223 -26.88 -6.30 50.30
C ARG A 223 -28.24 -5.83 50.78
N ALA A 224 -29.25 -5.78 49.92
CA ALA A 224 -30.62 -5.44 50.30
C ALA A 224 -31.19 -6.44 51.32
N ARG A 225 -31.06 -7.76 51.07
CA ARG A 225 -31.49 -8.80 52.02
C ARG A 225 -30.73 -8.73 53.34
N ALA A 226 -29.43 -8.41 53.30
CA ALA A 226 -28.65 -8.20 54.52
C ALA A 226 -29.16 -7.00 55.32
N ALA A 227 -29.47 -5.88 54.65
CA ALA A 227 -30.04 -4.70 55.29
C ALA A 227 -31.43 -4.98 55.90
N GLU A 228 -32.29 -5.72 55.20
CA GLU A 228 -33.60 -6.13 55.72
C GLU A 228 -33.47 -6.98 56.99
N ARG A 229 -32.51 -7.91 57.04
CA ARG A 229 -32.23 -8.71 58.25
C ARG A 229 -31.76 -7.83 59.41
N LEU A 230 -30.83 -6.91 59.16
CA LEU A 230 -30.34 -5.97 60.19
C LEU A 230 -31.47 -5.06 60.71
N LEU A 231 -32.38 -4.61 59.82
CA LEU A 231 -33.55 -3.82 60.23
C LEU A 231 -34.53 -4.65 61.06
N ALA A 232 -34.75 -5.91 60.70
CA ALA A 232 -35.59 -6.82 61.47
C ALA A 232 -34.99 -7.09 62.86
N GLU A 233 -33.69 -7.37 62.94
CA GLU A 233 -32.93 -7.52 64.20
C GLU A 233 -33.03 -6.26 65.07
N ALA A 234 -32.81 -5.07 64.49
CA ALA A 234 -32.94 -3.80 65.19
C ALA A 234 -34.37 -3.55 65.69
N SER A 235 -35.39 -3.96 64.93
CA SER A 235 -36.79 -3.86 65.35
C SER A 235 -37.09 -4.79 66.52
N THR A 236 -36.57 -6.02 66.51
CA THR A 236 -36.70 -6.96 67.63
C THR A 236 -35.98 -6.46 68.88
N ASP A 237 -34.78 -5.89 68.74
CA ASP A 237 -34.03 -5.29 69.84
C ASP A 237 -34.78 -4.09 70.42
N SER A 238 -35.32 -3.22 69.57
CA SER A 238 -36.13 -2.07 70.00
C SER A 238 -37.38 -2.52 70.78
N ALA A 239 -38.06 -3.57 70.32
CA ALA A 239 -39.20 -4.15 71.02
C ALA A 239 -38.80 -4.76 72.38
N ALA A 240 -37.66 -5.45 72.45
CA ALA A 240 -37.13 -6.01 73.69
C ALA A 240 -36.76 -4.92 74.70
N VAL A 241 -36.12 -3.83 74.25
CA VAL A 241 -35.83 -2.65 75.08
C VAL A 241 -37.13 -2.00 75.57
N GLY A 242 -38.13 -1.83 74.69
CA GLY A 242 -39.44 -1.30 75.07
C GLY A 242 -40.16 -2.16 76.12
N ALA A 243 -40.10 -3.48 75.99
CA ALA A 243 -40.63 -4.43 76.96
C ALA A 243 -39.88 -4.35 78.30
N ALA A 244 -38.54 -4.29 78.27
CA ALA A 244 -37.70 -4.16 79.47
C ALA A 244 -37.99 -2.84 80.22
N MET A 245 -38.11 -1.72 79.51
CA MET A 245 -38.49 -0.43 80.08
C MET A 245 -39.91 -0.47 80.69
N SER A 246 -40.85 -1.17 80.06
CA SER A 246 -42.21 -1.33 80.59
C SER A 246 -42.23 -2.19 81.85
N ALA A 247 -41.44 -3.28 81.87
CA ALA A 247 -41.27 -4.13 83.04
C ALA A 247 -40.60 -3.38 84.20
N ALA A 248 -39.62 -2.52 83.91
CA ALA A 248 -38.97 -1.65 84.89
C ALA A 248 -39.97 -0.65 85.50
N ARG A 249 -40.81 0.01 84.69
CA ARG A 249 -41.88 0.87 85.21
C ARG A 249 -42.87 0.10 86.08
N ALA A 250 -43.27 -1.09 85.67
CA ALA A 250 -44.17 -1.93 86.46
C ALA A 250 -43.53 -2.43 87.77
N SER A 251 -42.20 -2.63 87.83
CA SER A 251 -41.50 -2.96 89.08
C SER A 251 -41.40 -1.74 90.00
N GLU A 252 -41.13 -0.55 89.46
CA GLU A 252 -41.15 0.72 90.20
C GLU A 252 -42.54 0.98 90.81
N GLU A 253 -43.61 0.77 90.04
CA GLU A 253 -44.99 0.92 90.53
C GLU A 253 -45.31 -0.05 91.67
N ARG A 254 -44.88 -1.32 91.55
CA ARG A 254 -45.04 -2.32 92.62
C ARG A 254 -44.22 -1.98 93.85
N ALA A 255 -42.99 -1.51 93.70
CA ALA A 255 -42.14 -1.05 94.80
C ALA A 255 -42.78 0.14 95.53
N ALA A 256 -43.27 1.13 94.77
CA ALA A 256 -43.98 2.28 95.34
C ALA A 256 -45.27 1.85 96.08
N ALA A 257 -46.00 0.84 95.56
CA ALA A 257 -47.17 0.30 96.24
C ALA A 257 -46.81 -0.44 97.54
N ALA A 258 -45.73 -1.24 97.54
CA ALA A 258 -45.23 -1.92 98.72
C ALA A 258 -44.74 -0.92 99.78
N GLU A 259 -44.03 0.13 99.37
CA GLU A 259 -43.59 1.22 100.26
C GLU A 259 -44.78 1.92 100.91
N ARG A 260 -45.86 2.20 100.16
CA ARG A 260 -47.10 2.74 100.72
C ARG A 260 -47.70 1.82 101.77
N ARG A 261 -47.86 0.52 101.47
CA ARG A 261 -48.40 -0.47 102.42
C ARG A 261 -47.52 -0.62 103.66
N ALA A 262 -46.20 -0.63 103.51
CA ALA A 262 -45.27 -0.73 104.64
C ALA A 262 -45.40 0.49 105.56
N ARG A 263 -45.57 1.69 105.01
CA ARG A 263 -45.82 2.91 105.78
C ARG A 263 -47.19 2.89 106.46
N GLU A 264 -48.23 2.43 105.78
CA GLU A 264 -49.57 2.25 106.37
C GLU A 264 -49.53 1.27 107.55
N LEU A 265 -48.83 0.14 107.40
CA LEU A 265 -48.62 -0.82 108.48
C LEU A 265 -47.77 -0.24 109.63
N ALA A 266 -46.69 0.48 109.34
CA ALA A 266 -45.89 1.15 110.37
C ALA A 266 -46.71 2.16 111.18
N THR A 267 -47.60 2.92 110.51
CA THR A 267 -48.53 3.84 111.16
C THR A 267 -49.48 3.08 112.11
N LEU A 268 -50.05 1.96 111.65
CA LEU A 268 -50.98 1.13 112.44
C LEU A 268 -50.32 0.45 113.65
N VAL A 269 -49.06 0.00 113.51
CA VAL A 269 -48.36 -0.77 114.55
C VAL A 269 -47.66 0.13 115.56
N CYS A 270 -47.04 1.22 115.12
CA CYS A 270 -46.19 2.06 115.98
C CYS A 270 -46.88 3.34 116.49
N GLY A 271 -48.09 3.66 116.02
CA GLY A 271 -48.81 4.89 116.41
C GLY A 271 -48.16 6.18 115.94
N GLU A 272 -47.21 6.11 115.00
CA GLU A 272 -46.55 7.28 114.45
C GLU A 272 -47.50 8.07 113.53
N PRO A 273 -47.52 9.41 113.58
CA PRO A 273 -48.33 10.22 112.70
C PRO A 273 -47.88 10.05 111.24
N ARG A 274 -48.82 9.67 110.36
CA ARG A 274 -48.58 9.42 108.93
C ARG A 274 -47.92 10.64 108.27
N GLN A 275 -46.66 10.49 107.82
CA GLN A 275 -46.03 11.49 106.97
C GLN A 275 -46.54 11.36 105.53
N LEU A 276 -46.97 12.49 104.96
CA LEU A 276 -47.44 12.55 103.58
C LEU A 276 -46.29 12.34 102.59
N THR A 277 -46.50 11.50 101.58
CA THR A 277 -45.52 11.27 100.51
C THR A 277 -45.34 12.53 99.65
N ARG A 278 -44.21 12.64 98.94
CA ARG A 278 -43.93 13.77 98.04
C ARG A 278 -45.03 13.97 96.98
N GLY A 279 -45.63 12.88 96.48
CA GLY A 279 -46.76 12.94 95.53
C GLY A 279 -48.09 13.34 96.16
N GLU A 280 -48.35 12.96 97.42
CA GLU A 280 -49.52 13.44 98.16
C GLU A 280 -49.37 14.93 98.53
N LEU A 281 -48.17 15.38 98.91
CA LEU A 281 -47.86 16.79 99.12
C LEU A 281 -47.99 17.60 97.82
N ALA A 282 -47.56 17.05 96.68
CA ALA A 282 -47.74 17.71 95.38
C ALA A 282 -49.23 17.88 95.03
N ARG A 283 -50.04 16.82 95.19
CA ARG A 283 -51.50 16.90 94.99
C ARG A 283 -52.18 17.89 95.95
N LEU A 284 -51.74 17.95 97.21
CA LEU A 284 -52.24 18.94 98.17
C LEU A 284 -51.89 20.39 97.78
N ARG A 285 -50.75 20.61 97.10
CA ARG A 285 -50.37 21.92 96.55
C ARG A 285 -51.16 22.25 95.27
N GLU A 286 -51.37 21.28 94.39
CA GLU A 286 -52.21 21.44 93.18
C GLU A 286 -53.68 21.73 93.52
N ALA A 287 -54.20 21.15 94.61
CA ALA A 287 -55.55 21.41 95.10
C ALA A 287 -55.76 22.84 95.66
N GLY A 288 -54.74 23.70 95.57
CA GLY A 288 -54.80 25.12 95.93
C GLY A 288 -54.59 25.39 97.43
N PRO A 289 -54.29 26.66 97.77
CA PRO A 289 -54.09 27.08 99.15
C PRO A 289 -55.38 26.87 99.93
N THR A 290 -55.25 26.30 101.12
CA THR A 290 -56.39 25.96 101.97
C THR A 290 -55.95 25.99 103.43
N GLY A 291 -56.92 26.08 104.34
CA GLY A 291 -56.68 26.10 105.78
C GLY A 291 -56.90 27.49 106.41
N PRO A 292 -56.59 27.62 107.71
CA PRO A 292 -56.97 28.78 108.51
C PRO A 292 -56.40 30.11 107.99
N ALA A 293 -55.26 30.09 107.29
CA ALA A 293 -54.69 31.28 106.67
C ALA A 293 -55.52 31.82 105.49
N VAL A 294 -56.11 30.93 104.67
CA VAL A 294 -56.99 31.33 103.55
C VAL A 294 -58.31 31.87 104.09
N MET A 295 -58.89 31.21 105.10
CA MET A 295 -60.05 31.69 105.83
C MET A 295 -59.80 33.07 106.47
N ALA A 296 -58.65 33.25 107.15
CA ALA A 296 -58.28 34.52 107.75
C ALA A 296 -58.06 35.63 106.71
N ASN A 297 -57.63 35.30 105.49
CA ASN A 297 -57.53 36.27 104.41
C ASN A 297 -58.91 36.65 103.86
N ALA A 298 -59.80 35.68 103.64
CA ALA A 298 -61.17 35.92 103.20
C ALA A 298 -61.95 36.80 104.22
N LEU A 299 -61.79 36.53 105.52
CA LEU A 299 -62.38 37.36 106.59
C LEU A 299 -61.82 38.79 106.61
N ARG A 300 -60.53 38.97 106.32
CA ARG A 300 -59.93 40.31 106.18
C ARG A 300 -60.48 41.06 104.97
N THR A 301 -60.67 40.39 103.84
CA THR A 301 -61.30 40.98 102.64
C THR A 301 -62.74 41.40 102.94
N LEU A 302 -63.52 40.54 103.63
CA LEU A 302 -64.88 40.85 104.07
C LEU A 302 -64.92 42.08 104.98
N HIS A 303 -64.01 42.17 105.94
CA HIS A 303 -63.92 43.32 106.84
C HIS A 303 -63.61 44.62 106.09
N LYS A 304 -62.67 44.60 105.13
CA LYS A 304 -62.35 45.75 104.28
C LYS A 304 -63.53 46.19 103.41
N ALA A 305 -64.21 45.23 102.76
CA ALA A 305 -65.39 45.52 101.95
C ALA A 305 -66.52 46.16 102.77
N ARG A 306 -66.73 45.66 103.99
CA ARG A 306 -67.66 46.25 104.96
C ARG A 306 -67.27 47.68 105.37
N ALA A 307 -65.99 47.92 105.65
CA ALA A 307 -65.50 49.23 106.06
C ALA A 307 -65.60 50.29 104.93
N ALA A 308 -65.46 49.87 103.67
CA ALA A 308 -65.57 50.75 102.50
C ALA A 308 -67.02 51.05 102.06
N GLY A 309 -68.02 50.35 102.63
CA GLY A 309 -69.43 50.50 102.24
C GLY A 309 -69.76 49.92 100.85
N ASP A 310 -68.87 49.13 100.26
CA ASP A 310 -69.08 48.53 98.94
C ASP A 310 -69.98 47.29 99.03
N ARG A 311 -71.23 47.44 98.59
CA ARG A 311 -72.24 46.38 98.65
C ARG A 311 -71.94 45.20 97.73
N ARG A 312 -71.29 45.43 96.58
CA ARG A 312 -70.89 44.35 95.66
C ARG A 312 -69.70 43.60 96.22
N GLY A 313 -68.64 44.32 96.61
CA GLY A 313 -67.46 43.73 97.26
C GLY A 313 -67.79 42.95 98.53
N LEU A 314 -68.81 43.37 99.30
CA LEU A 314 -69.28 42.62 100.47
C LEU A 314 -69.87 41.26 100.08
N THR A 315 -70.66 41.21 99.01
CA THR A 315 -71.30 39.97 98.54
C THR A 315 -70.25 38.98 98.04
N ASP A 316 -69.27 39.47 97.27
CA ASP A 316 -68.16 38.64 96.76
C ASP A 316 -67.31 38.11 97.92
N ALA A 317 -66.97 38.97 98.88
CA ALA A 317 -66.18 38.57 100.05
C ALA A 317 -66.92 37.57 100.95
N LEU A 318 -68.25 37.62 101.03
CA LEU A 318 -69.05 36.57 101.69
C LEU A 318 -68.98 35.24 100.93
N GLY A 319 -68.98 35.28 99.59
CA GLY A 319 -68.77 34.10 98.75
C GLY A 319 -67.38 33.47 98.96
N ASP A 320 -66.34 34.30 99.09
CA ASP A 320 -64.98 33.85 99.39
C ASP A 320 -64.87 33.21 100.78
N VAL A 321 -65.49 33.83 101.79
CA VAL A 321 -65.54 33.24 103.15
C VAL A 321 -66.30 31.93 103.14
N ALA A 322 -67.43 31.84 102.44
CA ALA A 322 -68.19 30.60 102.31
C ALA A 322 -67.38 29.50 101.59
N SER A 323 -66.70 29.84 100.49
CA SER A 323 -65.85 28.89 99.75
C SER A 323 -64.64 28.45 100.57
N ALA A 324 -63.99 29.36 101.31
CA ALA A 324 -62.91 29.04 102.23
C ALA A 324 -63.42 28.18 103.41
N ALA A 325 -64.66 28.39 103.88
CA ALA A 325 -65.28 27.59 104.94
C ALA A 325 -65.54 26.16 104.48
N VAL A 326 -66.16 26.00 103.31
CA VAL A 326 -66.42 24.67 102.72
C VAL A 326 -65.10 23.97 102.43
N GLY A 327 -64.15 24.65 101.78
CA GLY A 327 -62.83 24.08 101.46
C GLY A 327 -61.97 23.76 102.70
N TRP A 328 -62.18 24.43 103.83
CA TRP A 328 -61.52 24.08 105.09
C TRP A 328 -62.25 22.92 105.80
N ARG A 329 -63.58 22.93 105.83
CA ARG A 329 -64.40 21.84 106.39
C ARG A 329 -64.14 20.52 105.67
N ASP A 330 -64.11 20.51 104.35
CA ASP A 330 -63.95 19.28 103.56
C ASP A 330 -62.53 18.68 103.70
N ARG A 331 -61.61 19.37 104.38
CA ARG A 331 -60.25 18.88 104.71
C ARG A 331 -60.05 18.52 106.19
N LEU A 332 -61.03 18.78 107.07
CA LEU A 332 -61.05 18.30 108.46
C LEU A 332 -61.67 16.91 108.51
#